data_AF-A0A955LP72-F1
#
_entry.id   AF-A0A955LP72-F1
#
_cell.length_a   1.000
_cell.length_b   1.000
_cell.length_c   1.000
_cell.angle_alpha   90.00
_cell.angle_beta   90.00
_cell.angle_gamma   90.00
#
_symmetry.space_group_name_H-M   'P 1'
#
loop_
_entity.id
_entity.type
_entity.pdbx_description
1 polymer ?
#
loop_
_entity_poly.entity_id
_entity_poly.type
_entity_poly.pdbx_seq_one_letter_code
_entity_poly.pdbx_strand_id
1 'polypeptide(L)'
;MRHLSILIILLLLAGCAPVVSNNFEPASTDDLLRRAAVIMEEDRHPLDAEELIIEAMLMCEAAEDDICAARAYKVYAEFLQSPRLVRWEGALLKKGFRSPEITYGTRYWHSLDYWERALGAYRDGKRYDGMRACQYNIGLLYDMHLGNPEKACEYYKKSYASHVVFRIDYPEIPADVPEGYSDYEEYIRQVLVETGCLQ
;
A
#
# COMPACT_ATOMS: atom_id res chain seq x y z
N MET A 1 58.13 62.44 8.99
CA MET A 1 57.93 61.09 8.42
C MET A 1 58.32 60.05 9.45
N ARG A 2 57.34 59.34 10.02
CA ARG A 2 57.37 57.96 10.55
C ARG A 2 56.06 57.76 11.30
N HIS A 3 55.08 57.19 10.60
CA HIS A 3 53.76 56.90 11.12
C HIS A 3 53.82 55.72 12.10
N LEU A 4 53.16 55.90 13.22
CA LEU A 4 53.01 54.96 14.33
C LEU A 4 51.89 53.96 13.98
N SER A 5 52.22 52.68 14.08
CA SER A 5 51.34 51.53 13.82
C SER A 5 50.15 51.48 14.77
N ILE A 6 48.93 51.36 14.24
CA ILE A 6 47.77 50.87 14.99
C ILE A 6 47.16 49.71 14.20
N LEU A 7 47.31 48.51 14.76
CA LEU A 7 46.83 47.24 14.25
C LEU A 7 45.33 47.13 14.58
N ILE A 8 44.46 47.31 13.58
CA ILE A 8 43.01 47.10 13.73
C ILE A 8 42.73 45.63 13.42
N ILE A 9 42.48 44.86 14.48
CA ILE A 9 42.04 43.46 14.41
C ILE A 9 40.57 43.48 13.98
N LEU A 10 40.30 43.20 12.70
CA LEU A 10 38.97 42.86 12.21
C LEU A 10 38.68 41.39 12.56
N LEU A 11 37.90 41.18 13.61
CA LEU A 11 37.23 39.92 13.91
C LEU A 11 36.21 39.61 12.81
N LEU A 12 36.63 38.84 11.80
CA LEU A 12 35.72 38.14 10.90
C LEU A 12 35.13 36.97 11.69
N LEU A 13 33.93 37.16 12.25
CA LEU A 13 33.07 36.06 12.66
C LEU A 13 32.67 35.29 11.38
N ALA A 14 33.49 34.31 11.00
CA ALA A 14 33.07 33.26 10.10
C ALA A 14 32.03 32.41 10.83
N GLY A 15 30.76 32.80 10.72
CA GLY A 15 29.64 31.95 11.06
C GLY A 15 29.64 30.77 10.10
N CYS A 16 30.28 29.67 10.48
CA CYS A 16 30.00 28.37 9.87
C CYS A 16 28.62 27.92 10.36
N ALA A 17 27.56 28.45 9.76
CA ALA A 17 26.32 27.70 9.73
C ALA A 17 26.57 26.47 8.84
N PRO A 18 26.27 25.24 9.27
CA PRO A 18 26.22 24.15 8.33
C PRO A 18 25.16 24.51 7.28
N VAL A 19 25.57 24.62 6.02
CA VAL A 19 24.64 24.48 4.91
C VAL A 19 24.12 23.06 5.01
N VAL A 20 22.97 22.89 5.66
CA VAL A 20 22.18 21.68 5.49
C VAL A 20 21.73 21.74 4.04
N SER A 21 22.47 21.08 3.15
CA SER A 21 21.92 20.73 1.85
C SER A 21 20.77 19.76 2.15
N ASN A 22 19.57 20.30 2.29
CA ASN A 22 18.37 19.51 2.04
C ASN A 22 18.41 19.17 0.55
N ASN A 23 19.22 18.18 0.18
CA ASN A 23 19.00 17.40 -1.01
C ASN A 23 17.71 16.65 -0.73
N PHE A 24 16.58 17.35 -0.87
CA PHE A 24 15.27 16.75 -0.86
C PHE A 24 15.17 16.04 -2.21
N GLU A 25 15.78 14.85 -2.30
CA GLU A 25 15.45 13.95 -3.38
C GLU A 25 13.92 13.78 -3.35
N PRO A 26 13.23 13.90 -4.50
CA PRO A 26 11.80 13.68 -4.53
C PRO A 26 11.54 12.27 -3.98
N ALA A 27 10.56 12.16 -3.06
CA ALA A 27 10.25 10.88 -2.44
C ALA A 27 9.94 9.83 -3.52
N SER A 28 10.54 8.65 -3.42
CA SER A 28 10.20 7.54 -4.30
C SER A 28 8.76 7.09 -4.05
N THR A 29 8.13 6.43 -5.02
CA THR A 29 6.78 5.86 -4.85
C THR A 29 6.74 4.88 -3.67
N ASP A 30 7.78 4.08 -3.50
CA ASP A 30 7.90 3.15 -2.37
C ASP A 30 8.00 3.89 -1.02
N ASP A 31 8.68 5.03 -0.96
CA ASP A 31 8.71 5.86 0.25
C ASP A 31 7.36 6.47 0.59
N LEU A 32 6.60 6.92 -0.41
CA LEU A 32 5.25 7.44 -0.22
C LEU A 32 4.32 6.36 0.34
N LEU A 33 4.30 5.18 -0.27
CA LEU A 33 3.47 4.06 0.17
C LEU A 33 3.84 3.58 1.57
N ARG A 34 5.14 3.49 1.89
CA ARG A 34 5.61 3.14 3.24
C ARG A 34 5.19 4.17 4.29
N ARG A 35 5.29 5.47 3.97
CA ARG A 35 4.83 6.53 4.88
C ARG A 35 3.33 6.50 5.09
N ALA A 36 2.55 6.21 4.04
CA ALA A 36 1.11 6.02 4.16
C ALA A 36 0.76 4.84 5.09
N ALA A 37 1.46 3.72 4.96
CA ALA A 37 1.28 2.56 5.84
C ALA A 37 1.54 2.93 7.32
N VAL A 38 2.62 3.65 7.61
CA VAL A 38 2.93 4.12 8.98
C VAL A 38 1.83 5.02 9.54
N ILE A 39 1.29 5.95 8.74
CA ILE A 39 0.16 6.81 9.16
C ILE A 39 -1.05 5.94 9.56
N MET A 40 -1.35 4.91 8.77
CA MET A 40 -2.46 4.00 9.07
C MET A 40 -2.19 3.15 10.31
N GLU A 41 -0.98 2.62 10.49
CA GLU A 41 -0.60 1.83 11.66
C GLU A 41 -0.70 2.61 12.97
N GLU A 42 -0.29 3.88 12.94
CA GLU A 42 -0.31 4.80 14.08
C GLU A 42 -1.70 5.43 14.36
N ASP A 43 -2.75 5.00 13.63
CA ASP A 43 -4.10 5.57 13.71
C ASP A 43 -4.13 7.11 13.53
N ARG A 44 -3.20 7.64 12.74
CA ARG A 44 -3.19 9.07 12.37
C ARG A 44 -4.27 9.37 11.33
N HIS A 45 -4.36 10.64 10.91
CA HIS A 45 -5.43 11.11 10.04
C HIS A 45 -5.40 10.39 8.67
N PRO A 46 -6.42 9.58 8.32
CA PRO A 46 -6.35 8.67 7.17
C PRO A 46 -6.28 9.39 5.82
N LEU A 47 -6.80 10.62 5.74
CA LEU A 47 -6.70 11.40 4.49
C LEU A 47 -5.28 11.86 4.18
N ASP A 48 -4.36 11.84 5.16
CA ASP A 48 -2.94 12.10 4.93
C ASP A 48 -2.27 10.87 4.31
N ALA A 49 -2.68 9.65 4.70
CA ALA A 49 -2.23 8.42 4.07
C ALA A 49 -2.76 8.32 2.64
N GLU A 50 -4.04 8.61 2.44
CA GLU A 50 -4.67 8.60 1.12
C GLU A 50 -3.98 9.56 0.14
N GLU A 51 -3.63 10.76 0.59
CA GLU A 51 -2.92 11.75 -0.23
C GLU A 51 -1.59 11.20 -0.77
N LEU A 52 -0.79 10.55 0.10
CA LEU A 52 0.48 9.93 -0.30
C LEU A 52 0.27 8.74 -1.26
N ILE A 53 -0.80 7.96 -1.07
CA ILE A 53 -1.13 6.84 -1.95
C ILE A 53 -1.53 7.35 -3.34
N ILE A 54 -2.37 8.38 -3.41
CA ILE A 54 -2.77 9.00 -4.68
C ILE A 54 -1.56 9.59 -5.40
N GLU A 55 -0.67 10.28 -4.68
CA GLU A 55 0.57 10.79 -5.25
C GLU A 55 1.43 9.67 -5.86
N ALA A 56 1.58 8.55 -5.15
CA ALA A 56 2.30 7.39 -5.67
C ALA A 56 1.64 6.79 -6.92
N MET A 57 0.30 6.67 -6.96
CA MET A 57 -0.43 6.21 -8.15
C MET A 57 -0.17 7.11 -9.35
N LEU A 58 -0.29 8.44 -9.18
CA LEU A 58 -0.07 9.41 -10.25
C LEU A 58 1.36 9.36 -10.78
N MET A 59 2.35 9.17 -9.89
CA MET A 59 3.75 9.01 -10.30
C MET A 59 3.97 7.72 -11.11
N CYS A 60 3.38 6.60 -10.69
CA CYS A 60 3.48 5.34 -11.44
C CYS A 60 2.79 5.43 -12.81
N GLU A 61 1.59 6.03 -12.87
CA GLU A 61 0.85 6.25 -14.12
C GLU A 61 1.62 7.16 -15.08
N ALA A 62 2.19 8.26 -14.58
CA ALA A 62 3.01 9.17 -15.39
C ALA A 62 4.31 8.51 -15.91
N ALA A 63 4.82 7.50 -15.19
CA ALA A 63 5.98 6.72 -15.60
C ALA A 63 5.63 5.56 -16.56
N GLU A 64 4.34 5.31 -16.82
CA GLU A 64 3.86 4.15 -17.58
C GLU A 64 4.40 2.81 -17.01
N ASP A 65 4.57 2.75 -15.68
CA ASP A 65 5.01 1.55 -14.96
C ASP A 65 3.82 0.83 -14.33
N ASP A 66 3.29 -0.16 -15.06
CA ASP A 66 2.13 -0.94 -14.63
C ASP A 66 2.36 -1.71 -13.33
N ILE A 67 3.59 -2.14 -13.04
CA ILE A 67 3.91 -2.88 -11.82
C ILE A 67 3.99 -1.93 -10.62
N CYS A 68 4.55 -0.74 -10.83
CA CYS A 68 4.47 0.36 -9.86
C CYS A 68 3.00 0.70 -9.57
N ALA A 69 2.19 0.91 -10.61
CA ALA A 69 0.78 1.26 -10.47
C ALA A 69 0.01 0.15 -9.74
N ALA A 70 0.26 -1.12 -10.06
CA ALA A 70 -0.34 -2.26 -9.38
C ALA A 70 -0.05 -2.28 -7.88
N ARG A 71 1.18 -1.96 -7.46
CA ARG A 71 1.54 -1.85 -6.04
C ARG A 71 0.75 -0.74 -5.36
N ALA A 72 0.65 0.43 -5.99
CA ALA A 72 -0.07 1.57 -5.45
C ALA A 72 -1.59 1.31 -5.36
N TYR A 73 -2.21 0.72 -6.40
CA TYR A 73 -3.62 0.33 -6.39
C TYR A 73 -3.92 -0.68 -5.29
N LYS A 74 -3.07 -1.68 -5.10
CA LYS A 74 -3.19 -2.63 -4.00
C LYS A 74 -3.20 -1.91 -2.64
N VAL A 75 -2.26 -0.99 -2.39
CA VAL A 75 -2.20 -0.25 -1.12
C VAL A 75 -3.45 0.62 -0.95
N TYR A 76 -3.96 1.21 -2.03
CA TYR A 76 -5.20 1.99 -1.94
C TYR A 76 -6.42 1.13 -1.65
N ALA A 77 -6.50 -0.05 -2.26
CA ALA A 77 -7.54 -1.04 -1.98
C ALA A 77 -7.48 -1.49 -0.50
N GLU A 78 -6.28 -1.75 0.03
CA GLU A 78 -6.01 -2.05 1.44
C GLU A 78 -6.41 -0.91 2.38
N PHE A 79 -6.14 0.34 1.99
CA PHE A 79 -6.58 1.52 2.72
C PHE A 79 -8.11 1.59 2.80
N LEU A 80 -8.82 1.43 1.68
CA LEU A 80 -10.28 1.52 1.61
C LEU A 80 -10.99 0.40 2.38
N GLN A 81 -10.39 -0.79 2.46
CA GLN A 81 -10.90 -1.91 3.26
C GLN A 81 -10.53 -1.81 4.75
N SER A 82 -9.63 -0.90 5.13
CA SER A 82 -9.04 -0.89 6.47
C SER A 82 -10.10 -0.70 7.57
N PRO A 83 -10.15 -1.58 8.59
CA PRO A 83 -11.06 -1.42 9.72
C PRO A 83 -10.77 -0.17 10.56
N ARG A 84 -9.57 0.41 10.41
CA ARG A 84 -9.17 1.65 11.11
C ARG A 84 -10.00 2.85 10.67
N LEU A 85 -10.55 2.83 9.45
CA LEU A 85 -11.43 3.89 8.97
C LEU A 85 -12.73 4.01 9.78
N VAL A 86 -13.15 2.97 10.51
CA VAL A 86 -14.35 3.01 11.36
C VAL A 86 -14.24 4.10 12.43
N ARG A 87 -13.05 4.34 12.99
CA ARG A 87 -12.84 5.42 13.96
C ARG A 87 -13.07 6.81 13.34
N TRP A 88 -12.93 6.92 12.03
CA TRP A 88 -13.05 8.16 11.27
C TRP A 88 -14.37 8.27 10.51
N GLU A 89 -15.29 7.32 10.69
CA GLU A 89 -16.56 7.24 9.96
C GLU A 89 -17.34 8.55 9.97
N GLY A 90 -17.53 9.17 11.13
CA GLY A 90 -18.27 10.44 11.22
C GLY A 90 -17.62 11.58 10.44
N ALA A 91 -16.28 11.61 10.38
CA ALA A 91 -15.55 12.59 9.59
C ALA A 91 -15.64 12.28 8.08
N LEU A 92 -15.48 11.01 7.70
CA LEU A 92 -15.51 10.55 6.32
C LEU A 92 -16.90 10.64 5.69
N LEU A 93 -17.97 10.41 6.47
CA LEU A 93 -19.35 10.62 6.02
C LEU A 93 -19.65 12.10 5.74
N LYS A 94 -19.01 13.01 6.48
CA LYS A 94 -19.23 14.46 6.33
C LYS A 94 -18.33 15.11 5.28
N LYS A 95 -17.06 14.69 5.22
CA LYS A 95 -16.01 15.33 4.40
C LYS A 95 -15.64 14.53 3.16
N GLY A 96 -15.97 13.24 3.12
CA GLY A 96 -15.54 12.34 2.06
C GLY A 96 -14.07 11.94 2.16
N PHE A 97 -13.64 11.21 1.13
CA PHE A 97 -12.25 10.88 0.84
C PHE A 97 -11.61 11.98 -0.01
N ARG A 98 -10.28 11.91 -0.21
CA ARG A 98 -9.59 12.77 -1.18
C ARG A 98 -10.05 12.50 -2.61
N SER A 99 -10.31 11.24 -2.93
CA SER A 99 -10.95 10.84 -4.19
C SER A 99 -12.45 11.13 -4.13
N PRO A 100 -12.96 12.15 -4.85
CA PRO A 100 -14.31 12.68 -4.66
C PRO A 100 -15.44 11.71 -5.06
N GLU A 101 -15.14 10.72 -5.90
CA GLU A 101 -16.06 9.66 -6.31
C GLU A 101 -16.27 8.60 -5.22
N ILE A 102 -15.38 8.52 -4.24
CA ILE A 102 -15.41 7.52 -3.17
C ILE A 102 -16.10 8.10 -1.94
N THR A 103 -17.07 7.36 -1.41
CA THR A 103 -17.74 7.67 -0.15
C THR A 103 -17.47 6.56 0.86
N TYR A 104 -17.71 6.85 2.14
CA TYR A 104 -17.60 5.82 3.17
C TYR A 104 -18.47 4.58 2.87
N GLY A 105 -19.67 4.78 2.32
CA GLY A 105 -20.58 3.68 1.96
C GLY A 105 -20.16 2.91 0.70
N THR A 106 -19.45 3.54 -0.24
CA THR A 106 -19.03 2.91 -1.50
C THR A 106 -17.61 2.36 -1.46
N ARG A 107 -16.83 2.65 -0.41
CA ARG A 107 -15.40 2.30 -0.31
C ARG A 107 -15.07 0.84 -0.60
N TYR A 108 -15.93 -0.11 -0.22
CA TYR A 108 -15.66 -1.53 -0.47
C TYR A 108 -15.79 -1.89 -1.95
N TRP A 109 -16.74 -1.28 -2.68
CA TRP A 109 -16.83 -1.47 -4.13
C TRP A 109 -15.66 -0.83 -4.87
N HIS A 110 -15.17 0.31 -4.40
CA HIS A 110 -13.96 0.91 -4.96
C HIS A 110 -12.68 0.13 -4.59
N SER A 111 -12.61 -0.42 -3.37
CA SER A 111 -11.52 -1.35 -2.99
C SER A 111 -11.48 -2.55 -3.95
N LEU A 112 -12.63 -3.12 -4.30
CA LEU A 112 -12.71 -4.18 -5.31
C LEU A 112 -12.15 -3.74 -6.67
N ASP A 113 -12.55 -2.56 -7.17
CA ASP A 113 -12.05 -2.01 -8.44
C ASP A 113 -10.52 -1.86 -8.44
N TYR A 114 -9.95 -1.28 -7.38
CA TYR A 114 -8.50 -1.13 -7.26
C TYR A 114 -7.78 -2.48 -7.13
N TRP A 115 -8.37 -3.46 -6.44
CA TRP A 115 -7.84 -4.82 -6.42
C TRP A 115 -7.85 -5.47 -7.80
N GLU A 116 -8.92 -5.30 -8.58
CA GLU A 116 -9.05 -5.85 -9.93
C GLU A 116 -8.07 -5.18 -10.90
N ARG A 117 -7.83 -3.86 -10.78
CA ARG A 117 -6.79 -3.13 -11.53
C ARG A 117 -5.40 -3.66 -11.22
N ALA A 118 -5.06 -3.82 -9.94
CA ALA A 118 -3.78 -4.39 -9.52
C ALA A 118 -3.60 -5.83 -10.03
N LEU A 119 -4.63 -6.66 -9.92
CA LEU A 119 -4.63 -8.04 -10.40
C LEU A 119 -4.41 -8.11 -11.91
N GLY A 120 -5.02 -7.21 -12.70
CA GLY A 120 -4.82 -7.12 -14.14
C GLY A 120 -3.35 -6.90 -14.50
N ALA A 121 -2.75 -5.86 -13.94
CA ALA A 121 -1.34 -5.53 -14.17
C ALA A 121 -0.38 -6.65 -13.71
N TYR A 122 -0.62 -7.25 -12.54
CA TYR A 122 0.19 -8.39 -12.08
C TYR A 122 0.04 -9.62 -12.96
N ARG A 123 -1.16 -9.90 -13.48
CA ARG A 123 -1.38 -11.00 -14.43
C ARG A 123 -0.59 -10.76 -15.71
N ASP A 124 -0.64 -9.56 -16.26
CA ASP A 124 0.03 -9.22 -17.51
C ASP A 124 1.56 -9.28 -17.35
N GLY A 125 2.07 -8.87 -16.18
CA GLY A 125 3.47 -9.02 -15.78
C GLY A 125 3.88 -10.39 -15.22
N LYS A 126 2.97 -11.39 -15.20
CA LYS A 126 3.18 -12.74 -14.62
C LYS A 126 3.74 -12.72 -13.18
N ARG A 127 3.26 -11.78 -12.38
CA ARG A 127 3.64 -11.57 -10.97
C ARG A 127 2.71 -12.36 -10.05
N TYR A 128 2.96 -13.66 -9.94
CA TYR A 128 2.11 -14.58 -9.18
C TYR A 128 2.04 -14.28 -7.67
N ASP A 129 3.09 -13.67 -7.12
CA ASP A 129 3.12 -13.12 -5.75
C ASP A 129 2.04 -12.04 -5.55
N GLY A 130 1.98 -11.07 -6.47
CA GLY A 130 1.00 -10.01 -6.48
C GLY A 130 -0.41 -10.52 -6.77
N MET A 131 -0.55 -11.46 -7.72
CA MET A 131 -1.82 -12.09 -8.05
C MET A 131 -2.42 -12.83 -6.84
N ARG A 132 -1.61 -13.64 -6.13
CA ARG A 132 -2.02 -14.32 -4.89
C ARG A 132 -2.57 -13.29 -3.88
N ALA A 133 -1.80 -12.25 -3.59
CA ALA A 133 -2.21 -11.24 -2.62
C ALA A 133 -3.52 -10.54 -3.00
N CYS A 134 -3.69 -10.14 -4.26
CA CYS A 134 -4.92 -9.50 -4.73
C CYS A 134 -6.11 -10.46 -4.64
N GLN A 135 -5.96 -11.70 -5.12
CA GLN A 135 -7.04 -12.69 -5.12
C GLN A 135 -7.50 -13.03 -3.70
N TYR A 136 -6.56 -13.18 -2.76
CA TYR A 136 -6.89 -13.41 -1.36
C TYR A 136 -7.73 -12.26 -0.77
N ASN A 137 -7.29 -11.01 -0.97
CA ASN A 137 -7.99 -9.84 -0.44
C ASN A 137 -9.35 -9.60 -1.13
N ILE A 138 -9.49 -9.89 -2.43
CA ILE A 138 -10.79 -9.88 -3.10
C ILE A 138 -11.71 -10.93 -2.47
N GLY A 139 -11.19 -12.12 -2.16
CA GLY A 139 -11.92 -13.16 -1.44
C GLY A 139 -12.45 -12.65 -0.09
N LEU A 140 -11.58 -12.05 0.72
CA LEU A 140 -11.95 -11.42 1.99
C LEU A 140 -13.03 -10.35 1.83
N LEU A 141 -12.92 -9.51 0.80
CA LEU A 141 -13.87 -8.44 0.54
C LEU A 141 -15.27 -8.99 0.21
N TYR A 142 -15.35 -10.04 -0.60
CA TYR A 142 -16.62 -10.71 -0.89
C TYR A 142 -17.22 -11.40 0.33
N ASP A 143 -16.38 -12.03 1.14
CA ASP A 143 -16.78 -12.76 2.34
C ASP A 143 -17.31 -11.81 3.44
N MET A 144 -16.55 -10.76 3.74
CA MET A 144 -16.80 -9.90 4.89
C MET A 144 -17.66 -8.67 4.60
N HIS A 145 -17.66 -8.17 3.35
CA HIS A 145 -18.18 -6.84 3.06
C HIS A 145 -19.20 -6.79 1.91
N LEU A 146 -19.04 -7.60 0.87
CA LEU A 146 -19.93 -7.58 -0.30
C LEU A 146 -20.98 -8.71 -0.31
N GLY A 147 -20.88 -9.68 0.60
CA GLY A 147 -21.91 -10.70 0.83
C GLY A 147 -22.08 -11.69 -0.31
N ASN A 148 -20.99 -12.12 -0.95
CA ASN A 148 -21.04 -13.14 -2.02
C ASN A 148 -20.07 -14.30 -1.71
N PRO A 149 -20.51 -15.32 -0.95
CA PRO A 149 -19.63 -16.40 -0.50
C PRO A 149 -19.14 -17.28 -1.66
N GLU A 150 -19.93 -17.45 -2.73
CA GLU A 150 -19.50 -18.21 -3.91
C GLU A 150 -18.30 -17.55 -4.58
N LYS A 151 -18.34 -16.22 -4.76
CA LYS A 151 -17.21 -15.45 -5.28
C LYS A 151 -16.02 -15.46 -4.32
N ALA A 152 -16.26 -15.36 -3.01
CA ALA A 152 -15.18 -15.49 -2.03
C ALA A 152 -14.42 -16.81 -2.20
N CYS A 153 -15.15 -17.93 -2.28
CA CYS A 153 -14.57 -19.25 -2.53
C CYS A 153 -13.80 -19.35 -3.85
N GLU A 154 -14.33 -18.76 -4.91
CA GLU A 154 -13.64 -18.70 -6.21
C GLU A 154 -12.28 -18.00 -6.08
N TYR A 155 -12.25 -16.84 -5.41
CA TYR A 155 -11.06 -16.03 -5.26
C TYR A 155 -10.03 -16.63 -4.31
N TYR A 156 -10.44 -17.28 -3.22
CA TYR A 156 -9.52 -18.04 -2.36
C TYR A 156 -8.86 -19.20 -3.13
N LYS A 157 -9.64 -19.94 -3.95
CA LYS A 157 -9.09 -21.01 -4.80
C LYS A 157 -8.12 -20.48 -5.85
N LYS A 158 -8.44 -19.34 -6.47
CA LYS A 158 -7.52 -18.64 -7.40
C LYS A 158 -6.23 -18.21 -6.72
N SER A 159 -6.33 -17.68 -5.50
CA SER A 159 -5.16 -17.30 -4.70
C SER A 159 -4.24 -18.48 -4.45
N TYR A 160 -4.80 -19.62 -4.06
CA TYR A 160 -4.03 -20.86 -3.90
C TYR A 160 -3.35 -21.29 -5.21
N ALA A 161 -4.07 -21.25 -6.33
CA ALA A 161 -3.48 -21.59 -7.63
C ALA A 161 -2.30 -20.68 -8.01
N SER A 162 -2.42 -19.36 -7.79
CA SER A 162 -1.32 -18.41 -8.00
C SER A 162 -0.14 -18.70 -7.08
N HIS A 163 -0.40 -19.06 -5.82
CA HIS A 163 0.65 -19.46 -4.88
C HIS A 163 1.42 -20.68 -5.38
N VAL A 164 0.72 -21.73 -5.85
CA VAL A 164 1.36 -22.95 -6.37
C VAL A 164 2.32 -22.61 -7.51
N VAL A 165 1.90 -21.75 -8.44
CA VAL A 165 2.78 -21.32 -9.55
C VAL A 165 3.98 -20.53 -9.03
N PHE A 166 3.75 -19.58 -8.12
CA PHE A 166 4.84 -18.81 -7.50
C PHE A 166 5.89 -19.72 -6.83
N ARG A 167 5.47 -20.80 -6.15
CA ARG A 167 6.38 -21.76 -5.51
C ARG A 167 7.21 -22.57 -6.51
N ILE A 168 6.65 -22.86 -7.68
CA ILE A 168 7.36 -23.56 -8.77
C ILE A 168 8.43 -22.64 -9.36
N ASP A 169 8.07 -21.37 -9.61
CA ASP A 169 8.97 -20.40 -10.24
C ASP A 169 10.06 -19.89 -9.29
N TYR A 170 9.74 -19.77 -7.98
CA TYR A 170 10.61 -19.18 -6.96
C TYR A 170 10.68 -20.03 -5.68
N PRO A 171 11.22 -21.27 -5.75
CA PRO A 171 11.24 -22.19 -4.61
C PRO A 171 12.11 -21.70 -3.44
N GLU A 172 13.09 -20.83 -3.69
CA GLU A 172 14.03 -20.32 -2.69
C GLU A 172 13.50 -19.15 -1.86
N ILE A 173 12.52 -18.40 -2.37
CA ILE A 173 11.93 -17.26 -1.63
C ILE A 173 11.12 -17.83 -0.46
N PRO A 174 11.36 -17.44 0.81
CA PRO A 174 10.54 -17.90 1.93
C PRO A 174 9.07 -17.54 1.74
N ALA A 175 8.16 -18.42 2.16
CA ALA A 175 6.73 -18.11 2.13
C ALA A 175 6.42 -17.01 3.15
N ASP A 176 5.79 -15.92 2.70
CA ASP A 176 5.19 -14.92 3.56
C ASP A 176 3.80 -15.41 4.01
N VAL A 177 3.77 -15.92 5.24
CA VAL A 177 2.62 -16.59 5.86
C VAL A 177 2.34 -16.01 7.25
N PRO A 178 1.06 -15.92 7.65
CA PRO A 178 0.72 -15.45 8.98
C PRO A 178 1.34 -16.30 10.09
N GLU A 179 1.57 -15.67 11.24
CA GLU A 179 2.08 -16.37 12.43
C GLU A 179 1.19 -17.57 12.78
N GLY A 180 1.81 -18.70 13.10
CA GLY A 180 1.13 -19.94 13.45
C GLY A 180 0.92 -20.92 12.30
N TYR A 181 1.23 -20.54 11.06
CA TYR A 181 1.18 -21.43 9.89
C TYR A 181 2.58 -21.78 9.38
N SER A 182 2.74 -23.03 8.94
CA SER A 182 4.00 -23.53 8.39
C SER A 182 4.21 -23.11 6.93
N ASP A 183 3.12 -23.01 6.17
CA ASP A 183 3.12 -22.51 4.80
C ASP A 183 1.76 -21.90 4.41
N TYR A 184 1.66 -21.41 3.17
CA TYR A 184 0.43 -20.76 2.68
C TYR A 184 -0.66 -21.77 2.32
N GLU A 185 -0.31 -23.02 2.00
CA GLU A 185 -1.29 -24.08 1.72
C GLU A 185 -2.08 -24.40 2.98
N GLU A 186 -1.40 -24.55 4.12
CA GLU A 186 -2.03 -24.74 5.43
C GLU A 186 -2.97 -23.58 5.75
N TYR A 187 -2.49 -22.36 5.59
CA TYR A 187 -3.27 -21.15 5.84
C TYR A 187 -4.51 -21.05 4.97
N ILE A 188 -4.38 -21.15 3.64
CA ILE A 188 -5.52 -20.99 2.73
C ILE A 188 -6.50 -22.15 2.87
N ARG A 189 -6.04 -23.35 3.21
CA ARG A 189 -6.91 -24.49 3.50
C ARG A 189 -7.78 -24.23 4.73
N GLN A 190 -7.21 -23.65 5.79
CA GLN A 190 -7.99 -23.26 6.96
C GLN A 190 -9.04 -22.21 6.59
N VAL A 191 -8.67 -21.16 5.85
CA VAL A 191 -9.62 -20.14 5.35
C VAL A 191 -10.75 -20.81 4.58
N LEU A 192 -10.43 -21.70 3.62
CA LEU A 192 -11.44 -22.38 2.81
C LEU A 192 -12.39 -23.27 3.65
N VAL A 193 -11.93 -23.84 4.77
CA VAL A 193 -12.80 -24.58 5.70
C VAL A 193 -13.70 -23.61 6.49
N GLU A 194 -13.12 -22.56 7.05
CA GLU A 194 -13.84 -21.56 7.86
C GLU A 194 -14.94 -20.86 7.07
N THR A 195 -14.71 -20.63 5.77
CA THR A 195 -15.67 -19.97 4.87
C THR A 195 -16.58 -20.97 4.14
N GLY A 196 -16.51 -22.28 4.47
CA GLY A 196 -17.37 -23.31 3.88
C GLY A 196 -17.11 -23.60 2.38
N CYS A 197 -15.94 -23.24 1.87
CA CYS A 197 -15.54 -23.40 0.48
C CYS A 197 -14.97 -24.78 0.13
N LEU A 198 -14.55 -25.53 1.16
CA LEU A 198 -14.23 -26.95 1.10
C LEU A 198 -15.41 -27.74 1.68
N GLN A 199 -16.05 -28.54 0.82
CA GLN A 199 -17.07 -29.52 1.18
C GLN A 199 -16.45 -30.91 1.22
#